data_AF-A0A4Q3LBM1-F1
#
_entry.id   AF-A0A4Q3LBM1-F1
#
_cell.length_a   1.000
_cell.length_b   1.000
_cell.length_c   1.000
_cell.angle_alpha   90.00
_cell.angle_beta   90.00
_cell.angle_gamma   90.00
#
_symmetry.space_group_name_H-M   'P 1'
#
loop_
_entity.id
_entity.type
_entity.pdbx_description
1 polymer ?
#
loop_
_entity_poly.entity_id
_entity_poly.type
_entity_poly.pdbx_seq_one_letter_code
_entity_poly.pdbx_strand_id
1 'polypeptide(L)' 'PRVQPFQLPVDDLKNVAEGSGLQWVLSDAGKIAQAQAAIASEPKPVHVPRERPPVVEADEGPLVLVETKKDLRNLQLPF' A
#
# COMPACT_ATOMS: atom_id res chain seq x y z
N PRO A 1 -8.42 -12.87 13.77
CA PRO A 1 -9.71 -12.15 13.97
C PRO A 1 -10.00 -11.21 12.79
N ARG A 2 -11.13 -11.35 12.10
CA ARG A 2 -11.53 -10.44 11.02
C ARG A 2 -12.07 -9.15 11.64
N VAL A 3 -11.48 -8.01 11.29
CA VAL A 3 -11.93 -6.68 11.76
C VAL A 3 -13.15 -6.30 10.93
N GLN A 4 -14.27 -6.02 11.59
CA GLN A 4 -15.48 -5.53 10.92
C GLN A 4 -15.25 -4.08 10.46
N PRO A 5 -15.75 -3.69 9.28
CA PRO A 5 -15.66 -2.31 8.82
C PRO A 5 -16.46 -1.39 9.76
N PHE A 6 -15.89 -0.23 10.08
CA PHE A 6 -16.57 0.78 10.88
C PHE A 6 -17.69 1.43 10.07
N GLN A 7 -18.88 1.52 10.66
CA GLN A 7 -20.04 2.22 10.10
C GLN A 7 -20.26 3.51 10.89
N LEU A 8 -20.25 4.67 10.22
CA LEU A 8 -20.53 5.95 10.87
C LEU A 8 -22.04 6.05 11.20
N PRO A 9 -22.44 6.27 12.46
CA PRO A 9 -23.85 6.40 12.84
C PRO A 9 -24.36 7.82 12.53
N VAL A 10 -24.74 8.05 11.27
CA VAL A 10 -25.14 9.39 10.78
C VAL A 10 -26.38 9.91 11.51
N ASP A 11 -27.35 9.04 11.81
CA ASP A 11 -28.58 9.43 12.51
C ASP A 11 -28.31 9.96 13.93
N ASP A 12 -27.42 9.29 14.67
CA ASP A 12 -27.03 9.71 16.02
C ASP A 12 -26.35 11.08 15.99
N LEU A 13 -25.46 11.28 15.02
CA LEU A 13 -24.76 12.55 14.85
C LEU A 13 -25.73 13.68 14.46
N LYS A 14 -26.77 13.39 13.67
CA LYS A 14 -27.82 14.35 13.34
C LYS A 14 -28.64 14.76 14.56
N ASN A 15 -29.00 13.80 15.41
CA ASN A 15 -29.70 14.08 16.67
C ASN A 15 -28.87 14.97 17.61
N VAL A 16 -27.55 14.77 17.68
CA VAL A 16 -26.64 15.62 18.47
C VAL A 16 -26.60 17.06 17.94
N ALA A 17 -26.55 17.24 16.62
CA ALA A 17 -26.58 18.56 16.00
C ALA A 17 -27.91 19.28 16.31
N GLU A 18 -29.04 18.60 16.14
CA GLU A 18 -30.37 19.14 16.43
C GLU A 18 -30.54 19.50 17.92
N GLY A 19 -30.08 18.63 18.83
CA GLY A 19 -30.08 18.89 20.28
C GLY A 19 -29.21 20.08 20.69
N SER A 20 -28.26 20.46 19.86
CA SER A 20 -27.41 21.66 20.03
C SER A 20 -27.98 22.90 19.35
N GLY A 21 -29.20 22.82 18.78
CA GLY A 21 -29.81 23.91 18.01
C GLY A 21 -29.17 24.16 16.65
N LEU A 22 -28.35 23.22 16.17
CA LEU A 22 -27.70 23.28 14.86
C LEU A 22 -28.51 22.49 13.84
N GLN A 23 -28.36 22.85 12.57
CA GLN A 23 -28.95 22.13 11.44
C GLN A 23 -27.84 21.54 10.58
N TRP A 24 -27.88 20.22 10.40
CA TRP A 24 -26.95 19.56 9.48
C TRP A 24 -27.47 19.69 8.05
N VAL A 25 -26.79 20.53 7.27
CA VAL A 25 -27.09 20.71 5.84
C VAL A 25 -26.12 19.86 5.03
N LEU A 26 -26.65 18.88 4.28
CA LEU A 26 -25.85 18.09 3.33
C LEU A 26 -25.65 18.85 2.02
N SER A 27 -24.63 18.45 1.25
CA SER A 27 -24.45 18.96 -0.11
C SER A 27 -25.57 18.46 -1.03
N ASP A 28 -25.84 19.21 -2.10
CA ASP A 28 -26.84 18.88 -3.12
C ASP A 28 -26.60 17.47 -3.70
N ALA A 29 -27.60 16.60 -3.59
CA ALA A 29 -27.50 15.21 -4.00
C ALA A 29 -27.23 15.03 -5.50
N GLY A 30 -27.76 15.93 -6.35
CA GLY A 30 -27.51 15.92 -7.78
C GLY A 30 -26.06 16.26 -8.11
N LYS A 31 -25.47 17.24 -7.41
CA LYS A 31 -24.05 17.58 -7.57
C LYS A 31 -23.13 16.46 -7.07
N ILE A 32 -23.48 15.81 -5.96
CA ILE A 32 -22.73 14.64 -5.47
C ILE A 32 -22.77 13.52 -6.51
N ALA A 33 -23.94 13.19 -7.05
CA ALA A 33 -24.09 12.14 -8.05
C ALA A 33 -23.29 12.43 -9.33
N GLN A 34 -23.30 13.68 -9.80
CA GLN A 34 -22.47 14.11 -10.94
C GLN A 34 -20.97 13.97 -10.67
N ALA A 35 -20.50 14.39 -9.49
CA ALA A 35 -19.10 14.26 -9.11
C ALA A 35 -18.67 12.78 -9.00
N GLN A 36 -19.51 11.92 -8.41
CA GLN A 36 -19.27 10.49 -8.34
C GLN A 36 -19.22 9.84 -9.72
N ALA A 37 -20.12 10.22 -10.63
CA ALA A 37 -20.09 9.74 -12.00
C ALA A 37 -18.81 10.17 -12.74
N ALA A 38 -18.38 11.43 -12.55
CA ALA A 38 -17.11 11.92 -13.10
C ALA A 38 -15.92 11.07 -12.59
N ILE A 39 -15.82 10.86 -11.28
CA ILE A 39 -14.76 10.02 -10.66
C ILE A 39 -14.81 8.58 -11.20
N ALA A 40 -16.00 7.99 -11.30
CA ALA A 40 -16.13 6.61 -11.80
C ALA A 40 -15.77 6.49 -13.29
N SER A 41 -15.93 7.58 -14.06
CA SER A 41 -15.57 7.62 -15.48
C SER A 41 -14.08 7.91 -15.73
N GLU A 42 -13.30 8.24 -14.70
CA GLU A 42 -11.87 8.48 -14.87
C GLU A 42 -11.15 7.21 -15.34
N PRO A 43 -10.43 7.27 -16.49
CA PRO A 43 -9.69 6.12 -16.98
C PRO A 43 -8.52 5.82 -16.04
N LYS A 44 -8.43 4.57 -15.60
CA LYS A 44 -7.33 4.12 -14.75
C LYS A 44 -5.99 4.36 -15.46
N PRO A 45 -4.97 4.88 -14.76
CA PRO A 45 -3.64 5.02 -15.33
C PRO A 45 -3.14 3.70 -15.91
N VAL A 46 -2.52 3.75 -17.08
CA VAL A 46 -1.91 2.57 -17.71
C VAL A 46 -0.78 2.10 -16.81
N HIS A 47 -0.93 0.91 -16.23
CA HIS A 47 0.13 0.27 -15.47
C HIS A 47 1.21 -0.21 -16.45
N VAL A 48 2.41 0.34 -16.34
CA VAL A 48 3.60 -0.13 -17.09
C VAL A 48 4.46 -0.94 -16.13
N PRO A 49 4.41 -2.29 -16.18
CA PRO A 49 5.30 -3.12 -15.37
C PRO A 49 6.75 -2.79 -15.72
N ARG A 50 7.57 -2.50 -14.71
CA ARG A 50 9.01 -2.37 -14.90
C ARG A 50 9.59 -3.74 -15.21
N GLU A 51 10.45 -3.82 -16.23
CA GLU A 51 11.24 -5.01 -16.48
C GLU A 51 12.17 -5.25 -15.28
N ARG A 52 12.15 -6.48 -14.74
CA ARG A 52 13.06 -6.86 -13.66
C ARG A 52 14.46 -7.03 -14.26
N PRO A 53 15.51 -6.42 -13.70
CA PRO A 53 16.89 -6.72 -14.10
C PRO A 53 17.17 -8.23 -13.99
N PRO A 54 18.04 -8.79 -14.86
CA PRO A 54 18.43 -10.19 -14.77
C PRO A 54 19.02 -10.48 -13.38
N VAL A 55 18.68 -11.66 -12.85
CA VAL A 55 19.23 -12.13 -11.57
C VAL A 55 20.72 -12.35 -11.77
N VAL A 56 21.54 -11.77 -10.89
CA VAL A 56 22.98 -12.06 -10.86
C VAL A 56 23.14 -13.54 -10.57
N GLU A 57 23.76 -14.27 -11.49
CA GLU A 57 24.07 -15.69 -11.31
C GLU A 57 24.97 -15.85 -10.08
N ALA A 58 24.63 -16.80 -9.20
CA ALA A 58 25.50 -17.13 -8.08
C ALA A 58 26.80 -17.73 -8.62
N ASP A 59 27.92 -17.28 -8.08
CA ASP A 59 29.20 -17.90 -8.38
C ASP A 59 29.28 -19.26 -7.68
N GLU A 60 29.16 -20.34 -8.46
CA GLU A 60 29.31 -21.73 -8.01
C GLU A 60 30.81 -22.13 -7.84
N GLY A 61 31.73 -21.16 -8.00
CA GLY A 61 33.15 -21.33 -7.74
C GLY A 61 33.48 -21.65 -6.28
N PRO A 62 34.67 -22.21 -6.01
CA PRO A 62 35.10 -22.47 -4.64
C PRO A 62 35.17 -21.17 -3.83
N LEU A 63 34.74 -21.21 -2.57
CA LEU A 63 34.78 -20.06 -1.68
C LEU A 63 36.22 -19.58 -1.48
N VAL A 64 36.49 -18.34 -1.87
CA VAL A 64 37.81 -17.70 -1.79
C VAL A 64 37.68 -16.39 -1.01
N LEU A 65 38.62 -16.11 -0.12
CA LEU A 65 38.66 -14.87 0.66
C LEU A 65 38.96 -13.68 -0.25
N VAL A 66 37.98 -12.78 -0.46
CA VAL A 66 38.05 -11.69 -1.45
C VAL A 66 39.22 -10.72 -1.26
N GLU A 67 39.72 -10.57 -0.04
CA GLU A 67 40.83 -9.67 0.30
C GLU A 67 42.21 -10.31 0.01
N THR A 68 42.35 -11.64 0.17
CA THR A 68 43.65 -12.34 0.13
C THR A 68 43.74 -13.43 -0.93
N LYS A 69 42.65 -13.70 -1.65
CA LYS A 69 42.48 -14.77 -2.63
C LYS A 69 42.82 -16.17 -2.10
N LYS A 70 42.72 -16.40 -0.78
CA LYS A 70 42.95 -17.71 -0.16
C LYS A 70 41.71 -18.59 -0.28
N ASP A 71 41.92 -19.85 -0.65
CA ASP A 71 40.87 -20.88 -0.65
C ASP A 71 40.40 -21.18 0.77
N LEU A 72 39.12 -20.96 1.04
CA LEU A 72 38.55 -21.11 2.37
C LEU A 72 38.41 -22.57 2.81
N ARG A 73 38.46 -23.53 1.88
CA ARG A 73 38.44 -24.97 2.21
C ARG A 73 39.66 -25.42 3.01
N ASN A 74 40.77 -24.70 2.86
CA ASN A 74 42.06 -25.03 3.45
C ASN A 74 42.38 -24.19 4.70
N LEU A 75 41.45 -23.34 5.16
CA LEU A 75 41.67 -22.42 6.27
C LEU A 75 40.97 -22.92 7.54
N GLN A 76 41.73 -23.33 8.54
CA GLN A 76 41.21 -23.57 9.89
C GLN A 76 40.96 -22.23 10.59
N LEU A 77 39.69 -21.92 10.82
CA LEU A 77 39.26 -20.74 11.57
C LEU A 77 38.91 -21.16 13.00
N PRO A 78 39.34 -20.41 14.04
CA PRO A 78 39.09 -20.75 15.42
C PRO A 78 37.70 -20.25 15.87
N PHE A 79 36.66 -21.00 15.53
CA PHE A 79 35.32 -20.87 16.11
C PHE A 79 34.75 -22.24 16.44
#